data_AF-A0A1I7JN39-F1
#
_entry.id   AF-A0A1I7JN39-F1
#
_cell.length_a   1.000
_cell.length_b   1.000
_cell.length_c   1.000
_cell.angle_alpha   90.00
_cell.angle_beta   90.00
_cell.angle_gamma   90.00
#
_symmetry.space_group_name_H-M   'P 1'
#
loop_
_entity.id
_entity.type
_entity.pdbx_description
1 polymer ?
#
loop_
_entity_poly.entity_id
_entity_poly.type
_entity_poly.pdbx_seq_one_letter_code
_entity_poly.pdbx_strand_id
1 'polypeptide(L)'
;MNSYYNTKGVREICHDVKNTFSNKDAILTMTEYFLSLNIINESCIIIPAPQHYGYADYTLKIAELVAKITGAKILDILKCRPRDMLYNLKKQGKRSDAGLYLSEDIKISGKFFFLDNVISTGKTFSEACNVTKLNLTALIYAEDETEHSNNTYGQFSLQYENF
;
A
#
# COMPACT_ATOMS: atom_id res chain seq x y z
N MET A 1 7.31 -3.73 -12.71
CA MET A 1 7.26 -3.76 -11.24
C MET A 1 8.41 -4.62 -10.74
N ASN A 2 8.94 -4.40 -9.54
CA ASN A 2 10.00 -5.26 -9.00
C ASN A 2 9.44 -6.62 -8.56
N SER A 3 10.20 -7.70 -8.75
CA SER A 3 9.83 -9.02 -8.24
C SER A 3 10.35 -9.20 -6.81
N TYR A 4 9.46 -9.51 -5.87
CA TYR A 4 9.79 -9.60 -4.44
C TYR A 4 10.82 -10.69 -4.13
N TYR A 5 10.81 -11.80 -4.88
CA TYR A 5 11.76 -12.90 -4.69
C TYR A 5 12.90 -12.93 -5.71
N ASN A 6 12.68 -12.41 -6.93
CA ASN A 6 13.60 -12.61 -8.05
C ASN A 6 14.50 -11.40 -8.31
N THR A 7 14.13 -10.20 -7.87
CA THR A 7 14.96 -9.00 -8.03
C THR A 7 15.90 -8.84 -6.84
N LYS A 8 17.21 -8.83 -7.09
CA LYS A 8 18.26 -8.70 -6.05
C LYS A 8 18.04 -7.43 -5.21
N GLY A 9 18.03 -7.56 -3.88
CA GLY A 9 17.93 -6.43 -2.94
C GLY A 9 16.51 -5.96 -2.63
N VAL A 10 15.50 -6.37 -3.42
CA VAL A 10 14.12 -5.87 -3.27
C VAL A 10 13.46 -6.39 -2.01
N ARG A 11 13.67 -7.68 -1.70
CA ARG A 11 13.14 -8.29 -0.48
C ARG A 11 13.70 -7.60 0.76
N GLU A 12 15.00 -7.37 0.78
CA GLU A 12 15.74 -6.70 1.85
C GLU A 12 15.17 -5.30 2.07
N ILE A 13 15.07 -4.49 1.01
CA ILE A 13 14.48 -3.13 1.06
C ILE A 13 13.04 -3.17 1.62
N CYS A 14 12.23 -4.13 1.19
CA CYS A 14 10.85 -4.30 1.67
C CYS A 14 10.74 -4.73 3.15
N HIS A 15 11.75 -5.40 3.69
CA HIS A 15 11.82 -5.70 5.12
C HIS A 15 12.36 -4.51 5.91
N ASP A 16 13.40 -3.88 5.41
CA ASP A 16 14.11 -2.78 6.03
C ASP A 16 13.24 -1.55 6.25
N VAL A 17 12.36 -1.24 5.29
CA VAL A 17 11.42 -0.12 5.39
C VAL A 17 10.48 -0.23 6.59
N LYS A 18 10.24 -1.45 7.10
CA LYS A 18 9.37 -1.70 8.27
C LYS A 18 10.04 -1.27 9.58
N ASN A 19 11.35 -1.07 9.59
CA ASN A 19 12.14 -0.60 10.73
C ASN A 19 12.41 0.92 10.60
N THR A 20 11.36 1.73 10.76
CA THR A 20 11.38 3.17 10.44
C THR A 20 12.31 4.03 11.28
N PHE A 21 12.75 3.53 12.44
CA PHE A 21 13.72 4.22 13.29
C PHE A 21 15.16 4.08 12.81
N SER A 22 15.44 3.14 11.89
CA SER A 22 16.82 2.71 11.61
C SER A 22 17.20 2.70 10.12
N ASN A 23 16.25 2.72 9.19
CA ASN A 23 16.57 2.51 7.78
C ASN A 23 16.00 3.59 6.84
N LYS A 24 16.61 4.77 6.89
CA LYS A 24 16.28 5.90 6.00
C LYS A 24 16.57 5.58 4.53
N ASP A 25 17.60 4.78 4.25
CA ASP A 25 18.01 4.46 2.89
C ASP A 25 16.93 3.65 2.17
N ALA A 26 16.31 2.67 2.84
CA ALA A 26 15.20 1.91 2.26
C ALA A 26 13.98 2.81 1.91
N ILE A 27 13.64 3.78 2.76
CA ILE A 27 12.57 4.75 2.49
C ILE A 27 12.92 5.60 1.27
N LEU A 28 14.16 6.09 1.19
CA LEU A 28 14.63 6.90 0.05
C LEU A 28 14.61 6.10 -1.25
N THR A 29 15.12 4.85 -1.24
CA THR A 29 15.11 3.98 -2.41
C THR A 29 13.69 3.71 -2.93
N MET A 30 12.73 3.45 -2.03
CA MET A 30 11.33 3.30 -2.45
C MET A 30 10.73 4.61 -2.98
N THR A 31 11.08 5.74 -2.37
CA THR A 31 10.64 7.06 -2.84
C THR A 31 11.15 7.34 -4.25
N GLU A 32 12.44 7.13 -4.50
CA GLU A 32 13.08 7.30 -5.81
C GLU A 32 12.43 6.40 -6.86
N TYR A 33 12.13 5.14 -6.50
CA TYR A 33 11.37 4.24 -7.36
C TYR A 33 10.03 4.84 -7.76
N PHE A 34 9.21 5.28 -6.80
CA PHE A 34 7.88 5.84 -7.11
C PHE A 34 7.93 7.14 -7.91
N LEU A 35 8.93 7.99 -7.67
CA LEU A 35 9.16 9.18 -8.49
C LEU A 35 9.55 8.82 -9.92
N SER A 36 10.38 7.79 -10.11
CA SER A 36 10.84 7.35 -11.44
C SER A 36 9.71 6.85 -12.34
N LEU A 37 8.57 6.46 -11.77
CA LEU A 37 7.38 6.07 -12.53
C LEU A 37 6.75 7.26 -13.28
N ASN A 38 6.98 8.50 -12.85
CA ASN A 38 6.44 9.72 -13.48
C ASN A 38 4.89 9.73 -13.64
N ILE A 39 4.16 9.01 -12.79
CA ILE A 39 2.68 8.90 -12.84
C ILE A 39 1.94 9.72 -11.78
N ILE A 40 2.67 10.41 -10.89
CA ILE A 40 2.15 11.16 -9.75
C ILE A 40 2.44 12.65 -9.93
N ASN A 41 1.43 13.49 -9.74
CA ASN A 41 1.52 14.95 -9.82
C ASN A 41 0.56 15.61 -8.81
N GLU A 42 0.46 16.94 -8.82
CA GLU A 42 -0.38 17.76 -7.94
C GLU A 42 -1.89 17.46 -7.95
N SER A 43 -2.40 16.83 -9.01
CA SER A 43 -3.81 16.39 -9.08
C SER A 43 -4.07 15.02 -8.43
N CYS A 44 -3.00 14.32 -8.03
CA CYS A 44 -3.05 12.99 -7.45
C CYS A 44 -3.23 13.04 -5.93
N ILE A 45 -3.85 11.99 -5.40
CA ILE A 45 -4.06 11.79 -3.97
C ILE A 45 -3.46 10.43 -3.59
N ILE A 46 -2.55 10.42 -2.63
CA ILE A 46 -1.89 9.21 -2.13
C ILE A 46 -2.55 8.79 -0.82
N ILE A 47 -3.03 7.55 -0.76
CA ILE A 47 -3.55 6.89 0.43
C ILE A 47 -2.51 5.86 0.87
N PRO A 48 -1.77 6.11 1.97
CA PRO A 48 -0.78 5.16 2.46
C PRO A 48 -1.46 3.96 3.13
N ALA A 49 -0.99 2.75 2.83
CA ALA A 49 -1.50 1.53 3.45
C ALA A 49 -1.17 1.50 4.95
N PRO A 50 -2.12 1.16 5.85
CA PRO A 50 -1.81 0.97 7.27
C PRO A 50 -1.01 -0.30 7.51
N GLN A 51 -0.19 -0.30 8.57
CA GLN A 51 0.51 -1.49 9.05
C GLN A 51 -0.27 -2.19 10.15
N HIS A 52 0.18 -3.39 10.52
CA HIS A 52 -0.47 -4.29 11.47
C HIS A 52 -0.78 -3.78 12.88
N TYR A 53 -0.22 -2.64 13.28
CA TYR A 53 -0.53 -1.95 14.54
C TYR A 53 -1.60 -0.86 14.39
N GLY A 54 -2.15 -0.67 13.18
CA GLY A 54 -3.41 0.02 12.93
C GLY A 54 -3.34 1.30 12.11
N TYR A 55 -2.15 1.86 11.90
CA TYR A 55 -1.96 3.12 11.16
C TYR A 55 -0.79 3.01 10.18
N ALA A 56 -0.70 3.96 9.26
CA ALA A 56 0.43 4.10 8.34
C ALA A 56 1.62 4.78 9.05
N ASP A 57 2.82 4.24 8.87
CA ASP A 57 4.10 4.77 9.38
C ASP A 57 5.07 4.94 8.22
N TYR A 58 5.67 3.86 7.73
CA TYR A 58 6.64 3.96 6.64
C TYR A 58 5.99 4.33 5.31
N THR A 59 4.80 3.81 5.03
CA THR A 59 4.02 4.17 3.83
C THR A 59 3.63 5.64 3.85
N LEU A 60 3.31 6.19 5.02
CA LEU A 60 3.06 7.62 5.19
C LEU A 60 4.33 8.43 4.95
N LYS A 61 5.47 8.04 5.52
CA LYS A 61 6.77 8.72 5.30
C LYS A 61 7.17 8.73 3.81
N ILE A 62 6.96 7.63 3.10
CA ILE A 62 7.21 7.57 1.65
C ILE A 62 6.23 8.50 0.92
N ALA A 63 4.94 8.45 1.26
CA ALA A 63 3.93 9.34 0.66
C ALA A 63 4.27 10.83 0.86
N GLU A 64 4.75 11.22 2.04
CA GLU A 64 5.20 12.57 2.37
C GLU A 64 6.37 13.02 1.49
N LEU A 65 7.36 12.15 1.28
CA LEU A 65 8.50 12.48 0.42
C LEU A 65 8.09 12.59 -1.06
N VAL A 66 7.24 11.68 -1.54
CA VAL A 66 6.70 11.76 -2.91
C VAL A 66 5.86 13.02 -3.09
N ALA A 67 4.95 13.33 -2.17
CA ALA A 67 4.10 14.51 -2.19
C ALA A 67 4.90 15.81 -2.16
N LYS A 68 5.97 15.86 -1.36
CA LYS A 68 6.87 17.02 -1.28
C LYS A 68 7.49 17.37 -2.63
N ILE A 69 7.77 16.38 -3.47
CA ILE A 69 8.39 16.57 -4.79
C ILE A 69 7.35 16.78 -5.89
N THR A 70 6.25 16.03 -5.86
CA THR A 70 5.23 16.00 -6.93
C THR A 70 4.09 17.00 -6.73
N GLY A 71 3.94 17.55 -5.53
CA GLY A 71 2.78 18.37 -5.14
C GLY A 71 1.52 17.57 -4.83
N ALA A 72 1.56 16.23 -4.89
CA ALA A 72 0.40 15.39 -4.61
C ALA A 72 -0.16 15.59 -3.20
N LYS A 73 -1.46 15.35 -3.03
CA LYS A 73 -2.10 15.38 -1.71
C LYS A 73 -1.97 14.02 -1.03
N ILE A 74 -1.96 14.01 0.30
CA ILE A 74 -1.95 12.79 1.10
C ILE A 74 -3.26 12.70 1.86
N LEU A 75 -3.84 11.50 1.89
CA LEU A 75 -5.05 11.19 2.62
C LEU A 75 -4.80 10.00 3.57
N ASP A 76 -4.26 10.28 4.76
CA ASP A 76 -3.97 9.29 5.81
C ASP A 76 -5.19 8.96 6.68
N ILE A 77 -6.23 8.41 6.05
CA ILE A 77 -7.50 8.07 6.71
C ILE A 77 -7.75 6.57 6.81
N LEU A 78 -6.98 5.76 6.08
CA LEU A 78 -7.16 4.30 6.04
C LEU A 78 -6.42 3.67 7.21
N LYS A 79 -7.17 3.06 8.13
CA LYS A 79 -6.65 2.42 9.34
C LYS A 79 -6.98 0.92 9.32
N CYS A 80 -6.28 0.12 10.10
CA CYS A 80 -6.60 -1.30 10.28
C CYS A 80 -6.79 -1.63 11.76
N ARG A 81 -7.51 -2.71 12.06
CA ARG A 81 -7.57 -3.20 13.44
C ARG A 81 -6.23 -3.87 13.80
N PRO A 82 -5.62 -3.56 14.96
CA PRO A 82 -4.37 -4.19 15.37
C PRO A 82 -4.47 -5.72 15.40
N ARG A 83 -3.41 -6.42 14.97
CA ARG A 83 -3.37 -7.90 14.89
C ARG A 83 -3.72 -8.60 16.20
N ASP A 84 -3.36 -8.04 17.34
CA ASP A 84 -3.64 -8.64 18.66
C ASP A 84 -5.15 -8.74 18.92
N MET A 85 -5.92 -7.78 18.42
CA MET A 85 -7.38 -7.80 18.50
C MET A 85 -7.97 -8.87 17.56
N LEU A 86 -7.36 -9.07 16.39
CA LEU A 86 -7.79 -10.10 15.42
C LEU A 86 -7.50 -11.53 15.92
N TYR A 87 -6.38 -11.76 16.61
CA TYR A 87 -6.06 -13.06 17.22
C TYR A 87 -7.08 -13.45 18.30
N ASN A 88 -7.49 -12.48 19.13
CA ASN A 88 -8.54 -12.68 20.12
C ASN A 88 -9.91 -12.95 19.48
N LEU A 89 -10.25 -12.28 18.37
CA LEU A 89 -11.50 -12.51 17.64
C LEU A 89 -11.54 -13.90 16.96
N LYS A 90 -10.41 -14.37 16.40
CA LYS A 90 -10.28 -15.73 15.85
C LYS A 90 -10.45 -16.81 16.92
N LYS A 91 -9.87 -16.61 18.12
CA LYS A 91 -10.10 -17.52 19.27
C LYS A 91 -11.56 -17.60 19.70
N GLN A 92 -12.36 -16.56 19.41
CA GLN A 92 -13.80 -16.51 19.65
C GLN A 92 -14.65 -17.01 18.47
N GLY A 93 -14.04 -17.62 17.44
CA GLY A 93 -14.74 -18.15 16.28
C GLY A 93 -15.27 -17.10 15.29
N LYS A 94 -14.85 -15.83 15.42
CA LYS A 94 -15.24 -14.75 14.50
C LYS A 94 -14.23 -14.64 13.37
N ARG A 95 -14.70 -14.52 12.12
CA ARG A 95 -13.85 -14.22 10.95
C ARG A 95 -13.18 -12.87 11.16
N SER A 96 -11.88 -12.81 10.87
CA SER A 96 -11.09 -11.58 10.98
C SER A 96 -10.57 -11.24 9.57
N ASP A 97 -11.36 -10.50 8.83
CA ASP A 97 -10.87 -9.80 7.62
C ASP A 97 -9.86 -8.73 8.09
N ALA A 98 -9.03 -8.15 7.20
CA ALA A 98 -7.89 -7.32 7.62
C ALA A 98 -8.31 -6.13 8.51
N GLY A 99 -9.61 -5.79 8.47
CA GLY A 99 -10.26 -4.91 9.41
C GLY A 99 -9.96 -3.47 9.06
N LEU A 100 -9.84 -3.19 7.75
CA LEU A 100 -9.65 -1.84 7.25
C LEU A 100 -10.92 -1.02 7.50
N TYR A 101 -10.73 0.24 7.87
CA TYR A 101 -11.80 1.21 8.04
C TYR A 101 -11.26 2.62 7.77
N LEU A 102 -12.16 3.55 7.48
CA LEU A 102 -11.84 4.97 7.38
C LEU A 102 -11.99 5.62 8.74
N SER A 103 -10.99 6.40 9.17
CA SER A 103 -11.12 7.25 10.36
C SER A 103 -12.00 8.47 10.11
N GLU A 104 -12.15 8.89 8.85
CA GLU A 104 -12.86 10.09 8.43
C GLU A 104 -13.48 9.92 7.03
N ASP A 105 -14.45 10.77 6.70
CA ASP A 105 -15.09 10.78 5.38
C ASP A 105 -14.16 11.34 4.29
N ILE A 106 -14.27 10.79 3.08
CA ILE A 106 -13.55 11.25 1.90
C ILE A 106 -14.31 12.42 1.27
N LYS A 107 -13.76 13.63 1.39
CA LYS A 107 -14.37 14.88 0.88
C LYS A 107 -13.62 15.51 -0.30
N ILE A 108 -12.68 14.78 -0.87
CA ILE A 108 -11.82 15.24 -1.97
C ILE A 108 -12.00 14.34 -3.18
N SER A 109 -11.81 14.89 -4.38
CA SER A 109 -11.84 14.16 -5.65
C SER A 109 -10.50 14.27 -6.35
N GLY A 110 -10.09 13.22 -7.06
CA GLY A 110 -8.85 13.20 -7.83
C GLY A 110 -8.50 11.79 -8.29
N LYS A 111 -7.27 11.62 -8.79
CA LYS A 111 -6.72 10.30 -9.09
C LYS A 111 -6.11 9.72 -7.82
N PHE A 112 -6.68 8.62 -7.33
CA PHE A 112 -6.28 8.03 -6.06
C PHE A 112 -5.27 6.91 -6.26
N PHE A 113 -4.17 6.96 -5.51
CA PHE A 113 -3.15 5.92 -5.46
C PHE A 113 -3.12 5.28 -4.08
N PHE A 114 -3.14 3.96 -4.02
CA PHE A 114 -2.91 3.19 -2.80
C PHE A 114 -1.43 2.82 -2.71
N LEU A 115 -0.71 3.40 -1.75
CA LEU A 115 0.72 3.19 -1.60
C LEU A 115 1.00 2.06 -0.60
N ASP A 116 1.64 1.01 -1.07
CA ASP A 116 2.11 -0.10 -0.23
C ASP A 116 3.51 -0.57 -0.66
N ASN A 117 4.22 -1.29 0.20
CA ASN A 117 5.53 -1.81 -0.17
C ASN A 117 5.44 -3.06 -1.06
N VAL A 118 4.58 -4.01 -0.72
CA VAL A 118 4.50 -5.31 -1.40
C VAL A 118 3.04 -5.69 -1.61
N ILE A 119 2.69 -6.03 -2.85
CA ILE A 119 1.44 -6.72 -3.15
C ILE A 119 1.72 -8.21 -3.29
N SER A 120 0.92 -9.02 -2.61
CA SER A 120 0.97 -10.48 -2.67
C SER A 120 -0.38 -10.97 -3.19
N THR A 121 -1.24 -11.52 -2.34
CA THR A 121 -2.61 -11.92 -2.73
C THR A 121 -3.55 -10.78 -3.19
N GLY A 122 -3.15 -9.51 -3.08
CA GLY A 122 -4.02 -8.36 -3.40
C GLY A 122 -5.17 -8.09 -2.41
N LYS A 123 -5.32 -8.89 -1.35
CA LYS A 123 -6.43 -8.75 -0.38
C LYS A 123 -6.50 -7.37 0.28
N THR A 124 -5.38 -6.84 0.75
CA THR A 124 -5.33 -5.50 1.38
C THR A 124 -5.79 -4.41 0.42
N PHE A 125 -5.33 -4.45 -0.83
CA PHE A 125 -5.74 -3.50 -1.86
C PHE A 125 -7.23 -3.63 -2.19
N SER A 126 -7.74 -4.85 -2.36
CA SER A 126 -9.16 -5.10 -2.61
C SER A 126 -10.04 -4.58 -1.45
N GLU A 127 -9.63 -4.83 -0.20
CA GLU A 127 -10.33 -4.32 0.97
C GLU A 127 -10.27 -2.80 1.06
N ALA A 128 -9.15 -2.17 0.70
CA ALA A 128 -9.02 -0.72 0.61
C ALA A 128 -9.99 -0.13 -0.43
N CYS A 129 -10.09 -0.72 -1.63
CA CYS A 129 -11.10 -0.32 -2.63
C CYS A 129 -12.53 -0.44 -2.06
N ASN A 130 -12.81 -1.55 -1.37
CA ASN A 130 -14.14 -1.81 -0.80
C ASN A 130 -14.53 -0.84 0.30
N VAL A 131 -13.60 -0.44 1.16
CA VAL A 131 -13.83 0.47 2.29
C VAL A 131 -13.88 1.93 1.83
N THR A 132 -13.01 2.31 0.90
CA THR A 132 -12.96 3.68 0.38
C THR A 132 -14.07 3.98 -0.63
N LYS A 133 -14.59 2.94 -1.31
CA LYS A 133 -15.49 3.07 -2.48
C LYS A 133 -14.87 3.90 -3.62
N LEU A 134 -13.55 3.96 -3.68
CA LEU A 134 -12.80 4.69 -4.69
C LEU A 134 -12.27 3.74 -5.78
N ASN A 135 -12.04 4.29 -6.97
CA ASN A 135 -11.22 3.65 -7.98
C ASN A 135 -9.74 3.92 -7.66
N LEU A 136 -9.10 3.01 -6.93
CA LEU A 136 -7.70 3.13 -6.54
C LEU A 136 -6.78 2.56 -7.62
N THR A 137 -5.67 3.24 -7.89
CA THR A 137 -4.53 2.66 -8.61
C THR A 137 -3.50 2.17 -7.59
N ALA A 138 -3.03 0.93 -7.72
CA ALA A 138 -2.00 0.40 -6.84
C ALA A 138 -0.64 1.05 -7.15
N LEU A 139 -0.01 1.63 -6.14
CA LEU A 139 1.34 2.19 -6.18
C LEU A 139 2.23 1.33 -5.29
N ILE A 140 2.84 0.31 -5.88
CA ILE A 140 3.49 -0.79 -5.14
C ILE A 140 4.96 -0.90 -5.55
N TYR A 141 5.83 -1.09 -4.56
CA TYR A 141 7.27 -1.24 -4.83
C TYR A 141 7.62 -2.62 -5.39
N ALA A 142 7.02 -3.70 -4.88
CA ALA A 142 7.28 -5.06 -5.32
C ALA A 142 6.04 -5.98 -5.38
N GLU A 143 6.10 -6.99 -6.24
CA GLU A 143 5.09 -8.04 -6.39
C GLU A 143 5.60 -9.38 -5.87
N ASP A 144 4.81 -10.04 -5.02
CA ASP A 144 5.01 -11.43 -4.64
C ASP A 144 4.20 -12.35 -5.57
N GLU A 145 4.88 -12.81 -6.62
CA GLU A 145 4.33 -13.66 -7.68
C GLU A 145 3.95 -15.08 -7.21
N THR A 146 4.41 -15.52 -6.03
CA THR A 146 4.20 -16.91 -5.57
C THR A 146 2.74 -17.20 -5.22
N GLU A 147 2.00 -16.16 -4.84
CA GLU A 147 0.61 -16.24 -4.37
C GLU A 147 -0.42 -16.02 -5.50
N HIS A 148 0.02 -15.74 -6.73
CA HIS A 148 -0.84 -15.61 -7.92
C HIS A 148 -1.26 -16.95 -8.53
N SER A 149 -0.64 -18.05 -8.14
CA SER A 149 -0.88 -19.38 -8.73
C SER A 149 -2.13 -20.11 -8.22
N ASN A 150 -2.80 -19.63 -7.16
CA ASN A 150 -3.90 -20.37 -6.49
C ASN A 150 -5.21 -19.59 -6.25
N ASN A 151 -5.38 -18.39 -6.79
CA ASN A 151 -6.61 -17.62 -6.58
C ASN A 151 -7.27 -17.20 -7.91
N THR A 152 -8.39 -17.84 -8.23
CA THR A 152 -9.40 -17.45 -9.24
C THR A 152 -10.14 -16.14 -8.91
N TYR A 153 -9.49 -15.21 -8.20
CA TYR A 153 -9.98 -13.83 -8.11
C TYR A 153 -9.41 -13.11 -9.31
N GLY A 154 -10.30 -12.93 -10.28
CA GLY A 154 -9.99 -12.67 -11.68
C GLY A 154 -8.94 -11.60 -11.87
N GLN A 155 -8.19 -11.76 -12.97
CA GLN A 155 -7.59 -10.70 -13.76
C GLN A 155 -7.93 -9.31 -13.20
N PHE A 156 -7.22 -8.91 -12.14
CA PHE A 156 -6.91 -7.52 -12.00
C PHE A 156 -5.98 -7.33 -13.17
N SER A 157 -6.56 -6.90 -14.29
CA SER A 157 -5.83 -6.12 -15.26
C SER A 157 -5.15 -5.05 -14.43
N LEU A 158 -3.93 -5.34 -13.99
CA LEU A 158 -2.90 -4.34 -13.79
C LEU A 158 -2.93 -3.64 -15.13
N GLN A 159 -3.73 -2.58 -15.24
CA GLN A 159 -3.80 -1.74 -16.42
C GLN A 159 -2.45 -1.03 -16.46
N TYR A 160 -1.42 -1.77 -16.86
CA TYR A 160 -0.33 -1.26 -17.66
C TYR A 160 -0.94 -0.94 -19.03
N GLU A 161 -1.83 0.04 -19.07
CA GLU A 161 -2.00 0.76 -20.32
C GLU A 161 -0.65 1.42 -20.58
N ASN A 162 -0.06 1.02 -21.70
CA ASN A 162 1.19 1.53 -22.22
C ASN A 162 1.19 3.06 -22.11
N PHE A 163 2.01 3.59 -21.19
CA PHE A 163 2.46 4.97 -21.20
C PHE A 163 3.96 4.97 -21.44
#